data_AF-A0A1F0PXY1-F1
#
_entry.id   AF-A0A1F0PXY1-F1
#
_cell.length_a   1.000
_cell.length_b   1.000
_cell.length_c   1.000
_cell.angle_alpha   90.00
_cell.angle_beta   90.00
_cell.angle_gamma   90.00
#
_symmetry.space_group_name_H-M   'P 1'
#
loop_
_entity.id
_entity.type
_entity.pdbx_description
1 polymer ?
#
loop_
_entity_poly.entity_id
_entity_poly.type
_entity_poly.pdbx_seq_one_letter_code
_entity_poly.pdbx_strand_id
1 'polypeptide(L)' 'MTKFEIPMDQAVREFYEIEGRYRALYRFTRLPDSMRRRVKDAAAYAHQLAILTEKEAKKHGY' A
#
# COMPACT_ATOMS: atom_id res chain seq x y z
N MET A 1 -17.59 -26.81 7.35
CA MET A 1 -16.77 -25.56 7.37
C MET A 1 -15.32 -25.98 7.39
N THR A 2 -14.66 -25.90 6.24
CA THR A 2 -13.21 -26.07 6.13
C THR A 2 -12.53 -24.96 6.92
N LYS A 3 -11.71 -25.31 7.93
CA LYS A 3 -10.84 -24.35 8.60
C LYS A 3 -9.88 -23.82 7.53
N PHE A 4 -9.90 -22.52 7.26
CA PHE A 4 -8.86 -21.85 6.48
C PHE A 4 -7.59 -21.87 7.33
N GLU A 5 -6.83 -22.95 7.23
CA GLU A 5 -5.50 -23.04 7.83
C GLU A 5 -4.53 -22.28 6.92
N ILE A 6 -4.06 -21.15 7.42
CA ILE A 6 -3.07 -20.32 6.75
C ILE A 6 -1.70 -20.82 7.21
N PRO A 7 -0.75 -21.06 6.30
CA PRO A 7 0.64 -21.33 6.68
C PRO A 7 1.18 -20.25 7.64
N MET A 8 1.94 -20.68 8.67
CA MET A 8 2.40 -19.78 9.74
C MET A 8 3.28 -18.64 9.19
N ASP A 9 4.12 -18.93 8.21
CA ASP A 9 4.96 -17.97 7.50
C ASP A 9 4.12 -16.92 6.74
N GLN A 10 3.05 -17.36 6.07
CA GLN A 10 2.10 -16.46 5.43
C GLN A 10 1.41 -15.58 6.48
N ALA A 11 0.91 -16.16 7.57
CA ALA A 11 0.26 -15.41 8.65
C ALA A 11 1.20 -14.35 9.25
N VAL A 12 2.45 -14.69 9.53
CA VAL A 12 3.46 -13.75 10.05
C VAL A 12 3.70 -12.59 9.08
N ARG A 13 3.82 -12.87 7.78
CA ARG A 13 3.99 -11.83 6.76
C ARG A 13 2.79 -10.87 6.73
N GLU A 14 1.57 -11.41 6.73
CA GLU A 14 0.35 -10.61 6.74
C GLU A 14 0.28 -9.74 8.01
N PHE A 15 0.64 -10.28 9.19
CA PHE A 15 0.66 -9.50 10.43
C PHE A 15 1.68 -8.37 10.39
N TYR A 16 2.88 -8.58 9.84
CA TYR A 16 3.86 -7.50 9.67
C TYR A 16 3.36 -6.42 8.72
N GLU A 17 2.68 -6.80 7.63
CA GLU A 17 2.11 -5.84 6.70
C GLU A 17 1.00 -5.00 7.37
N ILE A 18 0.11 -5.65 8.13
CA ILE A 18 -0.93 -4.99 8.92
C ILE A 18 -0.32 -4.02 9.93
N GLU A 19 0.68 -4.45 10.69
CA GLU A 19 1.38 -3.59 11.65
C GLU A 19 2.01 -2.37 10.95
N GLY A 20 2.66 -2.57 9.80
CA GLY A 20 3.25 -1.51 8.99
C GLY A 20 2.22 -0.47 8.56
N ARG A 21 1.03 -0.92 8.11
CA ARG A 21 -0.09 -0.04 7.73
C ARG A 21 -0.59 0.78 8.92
N TYR A 22 -0.78 0.17 10.09
CA TYR A 22 -1.20 0.89 11.30
C TYR A 22 -0.18 1.94 11.74
N ARG A 23 1.12 1.59 11.74
CA ARG A 23 2.21 2.52 12.05
C ARG A 23 2.23 3.71 11.09
N ALA A 24 2.06 3.45 9.79
CA ALA A 24 2.02 4.48 8.76
C ALA A 24 0.83 5.44 8.96
N LEU A 25 -0.37 4.91 9.20
CA LEU A 25 -1.57 5.71 9.47
C LEU A 25 -1.39 6.58 10.73
N TYR A 26 -0.91 6.00 11.81
CA TYR A 26 -0.69 6.71 13.08
C TYR A 26 0.34 7.84 12.94
N ARG A 27 1.43 7.62 12.19
CA ARG A 27 2.42 8.66 11.90
C ARG A 27 1.83 9.74 11.00
N PHE A 28 1.11 9.34 9.96
CA PHE A 28 0.53 10.25 8.98
C PHE A 28 -0.47 11.22 9.62
N THR A 29 -1.37 10.73 10.48
CA THR A 29 -2.37 11.59 11.15
C THR A 29 -1.74 12.62 12.10
N ARG A 30 -0.53 12.36 12.57
CA ARG A 30 0.23 13.25 13.46
C ARG A 30 1.12 14.26 12.74
N LEU A 31 1.29 14.15 11.43
CA LEU A 31 2.06 15.12 10.66
C LEU A 31 1.30 16.46 10.58
N PRO A 32 1.99 17.61 10.47
CA PRO A 32 1.35 18.89 10.16
C PRO A 32 0.56 18.84 8.84
N ASP A 33 -0.49 19.66 8.74
CA ASP A 33 -1.41 19.71 7.59
C ASP A 33 -0.70 19.90 6.25
N SER A 34 0.32 20.77 6.20
CA SER A 34 1.13 21.02 5.01
C SER A 34 1.90 19.77 4.56
N MET A 35 2.41 18.97 5.49
CA MET A 35 3.12 17.73 5.20
C MET A 35 2.13 16.63 4.79
N ARG A 36 0.98 16.51 5.46
CA ARG A 36 -0.07 15.56 5.06
C ARG A 36 -0.55 15.83 3.63
N ARG A 37 -0.72 17.09 3.26
CA ARG A 37 -1.07 17.50 1.89
C ARG A 37 -0.02 17.05 0.88
N ARG A 38 1.26 17.35 1.11
CA ARG A 38 2.36 16.91 0.23
C ARG A 38 2.40 15.39 0.04
N VAL A 39 2.20 14.63 1.12
CA VAL A 39 2.16 13.17 1.06
C VAL A 39 0.95 12.68 0.26
N LYS A 40 -0.23 13.30 0.41
CA LYS A 40 -1.41 12.98 -0.42
C LYS A 40 -1.16 13.28 -1.90
N ASP A 41 -0.59 14.44 -2.22
CA ASP A 41 -0.30 14.85 -3.59
C ASP A 41 0.71 13.88 -4.24
N ALA A 42 1.77 13.52 -3.52
CA ALA A 42 2.76 12.54 -3.98
C ALA A 42 2.13 11.14 -4.18
N ALA A 43 1.26 10.70 -3.27
CA ALA A 43 0.56 9.42 -3.41
C ALA A 43 -0.37 9.40 -4.64
N ALA A 44 -1.10 10.50 -4.89
CA ALA A 44 -1.93 10.63 -6.08
C ALA A 44 -1.10 10.59 -7.36
N TYR A 45 0.05 11.25 -7.38
CA TYR A 45 0.97 11.22 -8.51
C TYR A 45 1.54 9.82 -8.76
N ALA A 46 2.00 9.12 -7.72
CA ALA A 46 2.49 7.75 -7.84
C ALA A 46 1.41 6.79 -8.35
N HIS A 47 0.15 6.97 -7.92
CA HIS A 47 -0.98 6.18 -8.41
C HIS A 47 -1.24 6.40 -9.90
N GLN A 48 -1.18 7.65 -10.37
CA GLN A 48 -1.30 7.97 -11.80
C GLN A 48 -0.19 7.30 -12.62
N LEU A 49 1.06 7.34 -12.13
CA LEU A 49 2.17 6.64 -12.77
C LEU A 49 1.94 5.13 -12.83
N ALA A 50 1.48 4.52 -11.74
CA ALA A 50 1.19 3.08 -11.71
C ALA A 50 0.14 2.68 -12.77
N ILE A 51 -0.94 3.47 -12.93
CA ILE A 51 -1.95 3.25 -13.97
C ILE A 51 -1.33 3.33 -15.37
N LEU A 52 -0.50 4.35 -15.62
CA LEU A 52 0.17 4.52 -16.92
C LEU A 52 1.12 3.36 -17.21
N THR A 53 1.92 2.95 -16.23
CA THR A 53 2.83 1.81 -16.35
C THR A 53 2.07 0.50 -16.58
N GLU A 54 0.97 0.26 -15.87
CA GLU A 54 0.14 -0.92 -16.07
C GLU A 54 -0.47 -0.95 -17.48
N LYS A 55 -0.96 0.20 -17.96
CA LYS A 55 -1.48 0.35 -19.31
C LYS A 55 -0.41 0.06 -20.37
N GLU A 56 0.81 0.53 -20.15
CA GLU A 56 1.93 0.29 -21.05
C GLU A 56 2.38 -1.18 -21.02
N ALA A 57 2.47 -1.79 -19.84
CA ALA A 57 2.77 -3.21 -19.68
C ALA A 57 1.78 -4.08 -20.47
N LYS A 58 0.46 -3.81 -20.31
CA LYS A 58 -0.62 -4.49 -21.04
C LYS A 58 -0.52 -4.31 -22.55
N LYS A 59 -0.12 -3.14 -23.02
CA LYS A 59 0.04 -2.86 -24.46
C LYS A 59 1.21 -3.63 -25.08
N HIS A 60 2.28 -3.84 -24.32
CA HIS A 60 3.51 -4.48 -24.78
C HIS A 60 3.60 -5.98 -24.43
N GLY A 61 2.60 -6.54 -23.74
CA GLY A 61 2.52 -7.97 -23.43
C GLY A 61 3.47 -8.44 -22.34
N TYR A 62 3.85 -7.54 -21.42
CA TYR A 62 4.60 -7.88 -20.21
C TYR A 62 3.70 -8.44 -19.11
#